data_AF-A0AAP0QLM0-F1
#
_entry.id   AF-A0AAP0QLM0-F1
#
_cell.length_a   1.000
_cell.length_b   1.000
_cell.length_c   1.000
_cell.angle_alpha   90.00
_cell.angle_beta   90.00
_cell.angle_gamma   90.00
#
_symmetry.space_group_name_H-M   'P 1'
#
loop_
_entity.id
_entity.type
_entity.pdbx_description
1 polymer ?
#
loop_
_entity_poly.entity_id
_entity_poly.type
_entity_poly.pdbx_seq_one_letter_code
_entity_poly.pdbx_strand_id
1 'polypeptide(L)'
;MRSRTLCQYVVQEVLKIFLPVWDSHAGEQSREFVAVDADDEGQCWRLHLSIRSNGYRKPVISGGWMKFVRDKNVQIGDAVWFSKEYYYDQATATQMMRYRVRVTREIQILGVWHVAVVP
;
A
#
# COMPACT_ATOMS: atom_id res chain seq x y z
N MET A 1 -11.71 2.13 23.03
CA MET A 1 -12.18 1.38 21.85
C MET A 1 -11.07 1.41 20.81
N ARG A 2 -10.33 0.31 20.59
CA ARG A 2 -9.14 0.29 19.73
C ARG A 2 -9.59 0.10 18.28
N SER A 3 -9.47 1.14 17.46
CA SER A 3 -9.71 1.09 16.01
C SER A 3 -8.79 0.05 15.37
N ARG A 4 -9.35 -1.12 15.02
CA ARG A 4 -8.63 -2.28 14.46
C ARG A 4 -8.70 -2.36 12.94
N THR A 5 -9.47 -1.49 12.28
CA THR A 5 -9.88 -1.71 10.89
C THR A 5 -8.87 -1.21 9.84
N LEU A 6 -8.09 -0.15 10.11
CA LEU A 6 -7.08 0.35 9.15
C LEU A 6 -5.72 -0.38 9.23
N CYS A 7 -5.29 -0.81 10.42
CA CYS A 7 -3.90 -1.27 10.65
C CYS A 7 -3.70 -2.78 10.42
N GLN A 8 -4.76 -3.58 10.34
CA GLN A 8 -4.63 -5.04 10.26
C GLN A 8 -4.82 -5.57 8.82
N TYR A 9 -5.76 -5.03 8.05
CA TYR A 9 -5.99 -5.44 6.65
C TYR A 9 -4.89 -4.98 5.69
N VAL A 10 -4.45 -3.71 5.79
CA VAL A 10 -3.33 -3.19 4.98
C VAL A 10 -2.08 -4.04 5.19
N VAL A 11 -1.84 -4.55 6.40
CA VAL A 11 -0.65 -5.34 6.71
C VAL A 11 -0.71 -6.76 6.16
N GLN A 12 -1.87 -7.41 6.06
CA GLN A 12 -1.95 -8.80 5.57
C GLN A 12 -1.76 -8.94 4.06
N GLU A 13 -2.24 -8.00 3.25
CA GLU A 13 -1.98 -8.02 1.80
C GLU A 13 -0.57 -7.53 1.47
N VAL A 14 -0.04 -6.55 2.22
CA VAL A 14 1.37 -6.16 2.16
C VAL A 14 2.29 -7.33 2.52
N LEU A 15 1.92 -8.16 3.50
CA LEU A 15 2.67 -9.39 3.80
C LEU A 15 2.74 -10.31 2.58
N LYS A 16 1.64 -10.62 1.89
CA LYS A 16 1.68 -11.51 0.70
C LYS A 16 2.53 -10.95 -0.44
N ILE A 17 2.50 -9.64 -0.63
CA ILE A 17 3.21 -8.96 -1.71
C ILE A 17 4.72 -8.90 -1.44
N PHE A 18 5.12 -8.72 -0.18
CA PHE A 18 6.51 -8.41 0.18
C PHE A 18 7.25 -9.53 0.91
N LEU A 19 6.57 -10.54 1.48
CA LEU A 19 7.22 -11.70 2.13
C LEU A 19 8.17 -12.48 1.20
N PRO A 20 7.81 -12.82 -0.06
CA PRO A 20 8.70 -13.60 -0.94
C PRO A 20 9.99 -12.84 -1.32
N VAL A 21 9.98 -11.50 -1.21
CA VAL A 21 11.13 -10.64 -1.53
C VAL A 21 12.05 -10.48 -0.32
N TRP A 22 11.56 -10.72 0.90
CA TRP A 22 12.34 -10.54 2.11
C TRP A 22 13.31 -11.69 2.38
N ASP A 23 12.91 -12.93 2.08
CA ASP A 23 13.72 -14.12 2.36
C ASP A 23 15.03 -14.15 1.54
N SER A 24 15.10 -13.43 0.43
CA SER A 24 16.31 -13.31 -0.41
C SER A 24 17.31 -12.24 0.06
N HIS A 25 16.98 -11.42 1.06
CA HIS A 25 17.80 -10.29 1.50
C HIS A 25 18.00 -10.30 3.02
N ALA A 26 18.74 -11.30 3.51
CA ALA A 26 19.12 -11.39 4.91
C ALA A 26 19.89 -10.14 5.37
N GLY A 27 19.25 -9.30 6.21
CA GLY A 27 19.88 -8.17 6.90
C GLY A 27 19.28 -6.79 6.63
N GLU A 28 18.50 -6.63 5.55
CA GLU A 28 17.77 -5.38 5.31
C GLU A 28 16.64 -5.26 6.35
N GLN A 29 16.44 -4.10 6.98
CA GLN A 29 15.38 -3.88 7.99
C GLN A 29 14.27 -2.94 7.49
N SER A 30 14.52 -2.25 6.39
CA SER A 30 13.56 -1.37 5.73
C SER A 30 13.92 -1.17 4.27
N ARG A 31 12.91 -1.04 3.41
CA ARG A 31 13.07 -0.76 1.98
C ARG A 31 12.08 0.29 1.52
N GLU A 32 12.57 1.24 0.75
CA GLU A 32 11.72 2.19 0.04
C GLU A 32 11.13 1.57 -1.23
N PHE A 33 9.88 1.89 -1.51
CA PHE A 33 9.22 1.58 -2.77
C PHE A 33 8.31 2.73 -3.19
N VAL A 34 8.06 2.83 -4.50
CA VAL A 34 7.12 3.80 -5.05
C VAL A 34 5.86 3.07 -5.48
N ALA A 35 4.71 3.53 -5.00
CA ALA A 35 3.40 3.08 -5.45
C ALA A 35 2.71 4.18 -6.27
N VAL A 36 2.31 3.86 -7.49
CA VAL A 36 1.51 4.75 -8.34
C VAL A 36 0.05 4.62 -7.92
N ASP A 37 -0.69 5.72 -7.87
CA ASP A 37 -2.13 5.64 -7.61
C ASP A 37 -2.79 4.83 -8.75
N ALA A 38 -3.67 3.90 -8.38
CA ALA A 38 -4.33 3.01 -9.33
C ALA A 38 -5.42 3.73 -10.14
N ASP A 39 -5.89 4.87 -9.65
CA ASP A 39 -6.99 5.65 -10.21
C ASP A 39 -6.52 7.01 -10.74
N ASP A 40 -5.26 7.39 -10.49
CA ASP A 40 -4.58 8.56 -11.08
C ASP A 40 -3.10 8.24 -11.39
N GLU A 41 -2.77 7.99 -12.66
CA GLU A 41 -1.38 7.66 -13.04
C GLU A 41 -0.37 8.80 -12.81
N GLY A 42 -0.84 10.05 -12.67
CA GLY A 42 0.00 11.20 -12.39
C GLY A 42 0.48 11.26 -10.94
N GLN A 43 -0.16 10.51 -10.04
CA GLN A 43 0.11 10.56 -8.61
C GLN A 43 0.93 9.34 -8.17
N CYS A 44 2.02 9.59 -7.44
CA CYS A 44 2.88 8.55 -6.89
C CYS A 44 3.26 8.79 -5.43
N TRP A 45 3.44 7.71 -4.70
CA TRP A 45 3.68 7.71 -3.26
C TRP A 45 4.96 6.93 -2.95
N ARG A 46 5.98 7.65 -2.50
CA ARG A 46 7.21 7.07 -1.99
C ARG A 46 6.98 6.61 -0.55
N LEU A 47 7.04 5.31 -0.32
CA LEU A 47 6.69 4.66 0.94
C LEU A 47 7.83 3.78 1.43
N HIS A 48 7.96 3.61 2.74
CA HIS A 48 8.94 2.68 3.32
C HIS A 48 8.25 1.49 3.96
N LEU A 49 8.64 0.29 3.55
CA LEU A 49 8.31 -0.94 4.24
C LEU A 49 9.42 -1.27 5.23
N SER A 50 9.12 -1.32 6.52
CA SER A 50 10.07 -1.73 7.56
C SER A 50 9.57 -2.97 8.29
N ILE A 51 10.49 -3.81 8.77
CA ILE A 51 10.16 -4.90 9.68
C ILE A 51 10.62 -4.51 11.08
N ARG A 52 9.75 -4.72 12.07
CA ARG A 52 10.11 -4.46 13.46
C ARG A 52 11.32 -5.31 13.87
N SER A 53 12.34 -4.64 14.39
CA SER A 53 13.58 -5.26 14.88
C SER A 53 13.38 -6.08 16.16
N ASN A 54 12.42 -5.68 17.01
CA ASN A 54 12.13 -6.34 18.28
C ASN A 54 10.72 -6.97 18.30
N GLY A 55 10.62 -8.19 18.82
CA GLY A 55 9.37 -8.95 18.95
C GLY A 55 8.93 -9.64 17.66
N TYR A 56 7.61 -9.83 17.49
CA TYR A 56 7.06 -10.42 16.27
C TYR A 56 7.41 -9.54 15.06
N ARG A 57 8.07 -10.14 14.07
CA ARG A 57 8.53 -9.52 12.82
C ARG A 57 7.35 -9.12 11.93
N LYS A 58 6.64 -8.09 12.37
CA LYS A 58 5.50 -7.51 11.65
C LYS A 58 6.03 -6.44 10.67
N PRO A 59 5.76 -6.55 9.38
CA PRO A 59 6.04 -5.48 8.45
C PRO A 59 5.08 -4.31 8.68
N VAL A 60 5.59 -3.11 8.41
CA VAL A 60 4.89 -1.84 8.61
C VAL A 60 5.23 -0.92 7.45
N ILE A 61 4.20 -0.33 6.83
CA ILE A 61 4.41 0.82 5.96
C ILE A 61 4.56 2.05 6.84
N SER A 62 5.67 2.77 6.67
CA SER A 62 6.18 3.74 7.63
C SER A 62 6.50 5.08 6.95
N GLY A 63 7.73 5.31 6.51
CA GLY A 63 8.13 6.49 5.74
C GLY A 63 7.12 6.80 4.63
N GLY A 64 6.75 8.09 4.48
CA GLY A 64 5.75 8.55 3.52
C GLY A 64 4.28 8.26 3.86
N TRP A 65 3.99 7.32 4.78
CA TRP A 65 2.62 6.90 5.09
C TRP A 65 1.74 8.04 5.60
N MET A 66 2.23 8.84 6.56
CA MET A 66 1.43 9.93 7.13
C MET A 66 1.13 11.04 6.11
N LYS A 67 2.02 11.24 5.13
CA LYS A 67 1.77 12.17 4.01
C LYS A 67 0.72 11.60 3.08
N PHE A 68 0.83 10.32 2.70
CA PHE A 68 -0.17 9.60 1.92
C PHE A 68 -1.57 9.69 2.56
N VAL A 69 -1.69 9.33 3.85
CA VAL A 69 -2.98 9.37 4.57
C VAL A 69 -3.58 10.76 4.56
N ARG A 70 -2.77 11.79 4.78
CA ARG A 70 -3.24 13.19 4.81
C ARG A 70 -3.68 13.67 3.44
N ASP A 71 -2.82 13.51 2.44
CA ASP A 71 -3.01 14.10 1.12
C ASP A 71 -4.11 13.37 0.33
N LYS A 72 -4.22 12.05 0.49
CA LYS A 72 -5.29 11.21 -0.07
C LYS A 72 -6.58 11.25 0.77
N ASN A 73 -6.60 12.01 1.86
CA ASN A 73 -7.72 12.12 2.80
C ASN A 73 -8.28 10.74 3.24
N VAL A 74 -7.36 9.82 3.60
CA VAL A 74 -7.71 8.49 4.09
C VAL A 74 -8.27 8.61 5.51
N GLN A 75 -9.44 8.04 5.72
CA GLN A 75 -10.19 8.10 6.96
C GLN A 75 -10.32 6.71 7.60
N ILE A 76 -10.69 6.71 8.89
CA ILE A 76 -11.03 5.47 9.60
C ILE A 76 -12.23 4.83 8.91
N GLY A 77 -12.05 3.59 8.45
CA GLY A 77 -13.06 2.83 7.71
C GLY A 77 -12.70 2.65 6.23
N ASP A 78 -11.77 3.42 5.70
CA ASP A 78 -11.28 3.25 4.33
C ASP A 78 -10.43 1.97 4.20
N ALA A 79 -10.51 1.34 3.04
CA ALA A 79 -9.64 0.25 2.66
C ALA A 79 -8.53 0.74 1.73
N VAL A 80 -7.28 0.44 2.08
CA VAL A 80 -6.09 0.74 1.26
C VAL A 80 -5.55 -0.56 0.69
N TRP A 81 -5.45 -0.62 -0.62
CA TRP A 81 -5.02 -1.79 -1.38
C TRP A 81 -3.69 -1.53 -2.04
N PHE A 82 -2.77 -2.48 -1.96
CA PHE A 82 -1.54 -2.48 -2.74
C PHE A 82 -1.58 -3.63 -3.74
N SER A 83 -1.06 -3.42 -4.94
CA SER A 83 -0.89 -4.48 -5.93
C SER A 83 0.41 -4.32 -6.70
N LYS A 84 0.85 -5.39 -7.37
CA LYS A 84 1.98 -5.37 -8.31
C LYS A 84 1.40 -5.39 -9.72
N GLU A 85 1.99 -4.58 -10.59
CA GLU A 85 1.71 -4.57 -12.02
C GLU A 85 3.03 -4.77 -12.75
N TYR A 86 3.07 -5.76 -13.64
CA TYR A 86 4.21 -6.00 -14.52
C TYR A 86 3.93 -5.38 -15.87
N TYR A 87 4.90 -4.67 -16.43
CA TYR A 87 4.80 -4.07 -17.75
C TYR A 87 6.11 -4.24 -18.49
N TYR A 88 6.06 -4.22 -19.81
CA TYR A 88 7.26 -4.25 -20.64
C TYR A 88 7.69 -2.82 -20.93
N ASP A 89 8.89 -2.46 -20.51
CA ASP A 89 9.47 -1.19 -20.89
C ASP A 89 10.21 -1.35 -22.23
N GLN A 90 9.64 -0.76 -23.28
CA GLN A 90 10.21 -0.81 -24.63
C GLN A 90 11.56 -0.08 -24.72
N ALA A 91 11.78 0.95 -23.90
CA ALA A 91 13.01 1.74 -23.95
C ALA A 91 14.21 0.96 -23.40
N THR A 92 14.00 0.19 -22.33
CA THR A 92 15.03 -0.68 -21.75
C THR A 92 15.01 -2.10 -22.29
N ALA A 93 13.96 -2.47 -23.05
CA ALA A 93 13.69 -3.84 -23.49
C ALA A 93 13.65 -4.86 -22.33
N THR A 94 13.11 -4.44 -21.18
CA THR A 94 13.03 -5.28 -19.98
C THR A 94 11.62 -5.37 -19.42
N GLN A 95 11.30 -6.50 -18.78
CA GLN A 95 10.09 -6.61 -17.97
C GLN A 95 10.31 -5.87 -16.65
N MET A 96 9.50 -4.84 -16.43
CA MET A 96 9.50 -4.04 -15.22
C MET A 96 8.31 -4.37 -14.32
N MET A 97 8.42 -3.94 -13.07
CA MET A 97 7.40 -4.08 -12.05
C MET A 97 7.19 -2.72 -11.39
N ARG A 98 5.92 -2.31 -11.25
CA ARG A 98 5.53 -1.18 -10.40
C ARG A 98 4.53 -1.63 -9.35
N TYR A 99 4.53 -0.93 -8.21
CA TYR A 99 3.46 -1.06 -7.23
C TYR A 99 2.34 -0.08 -7.57
N ARG A 100 1.11 -0.50 -7.33
CA ARG A 100 -0.07 0.35 -7.35
C ARG A 100 -0.65 0.48 -5.94
N VAL A 101 -1.26 1.61 -5.65
CA VAL A 101 -2.06 1.83 -4.44
C VAL A 101 -3.46 2.33 -4.82
N ARG A 102 -4.49 1.77 -4.20
CA ARG A 102 -5.88 2.21 -4.34
C ARG A 102 -6.48 2.42 -2.97
N VAL A 103 -7.29 3.47 -2.81
CA VAL A 103 -8.08 3.69 -1.60
C VAL A 103 -9.56 3.67 -1.94
N THR A 104 -10.33 2.90 -1.18
CA THR A 104 -11.78 2.79 -1.35
C THR A 104 -12.50 3.06 -0.04
N ARG A 105 -13.68 3.67 -0.13
CA ARG A 105 -14.56 4.00 0.99
C ARG A 105 -15.95 3.44 0.76
N GLU A 106 -16.50 2.77 1.76
CA GLU A 106 -17.92 2.43 1.78
C GLU A 106 -18.73 3.69 2.09
N ILE A 107 -19.66 4.02 1.20
CA ILE A 107 -20.56 5.18 1.33
C ILE A 107 -22.01 4.73 1.19
N GLN A 108 -22.91 5.45 1.84
CA GLN A 108 -24.35 5.21 1.70
C GLN A 108 -24.95 6.26 0.79
N ILE A 109 -25.60 5.83 -0.29
CA ILE A 109 -26.34 6.68 -1.21
C ILE A 109 -27.79 6.21 -1.18
N LEU A 110 -28.69 7.10 -0.73
CA LEU A 110 -30.14 6.83 -0.67
C LEU A 110 -30.50 5.50 0.03
N GLY A 111 -29.80 5.18 1.13
CA GLY A 111 -30.05 3.97 1.90
C GLY A 111 -29.27 2.73 1.42
N VAL A 112 -28.64 2.78 0.24
CA VAL A 112 -27.88 1.67 -0.36
C VAL A 112 -26.38 1.87 -0.15
N TRP A 113 -25.67 0.80 0.19
CA TRP A 113 -24.22 0.82 0.36
C TRP A 113 -23.49 0.66 -0.97
N HIS A 114 -22.48 1.50 -1.19
CA HIS A 114 -21.62 1.50 -2.37
C HIS A 114 -20.16 1.61 -1.96
N VAL A 115 -19.27 1.13 -2.83
CA VAL A 115 -17.82 1.33 -2.69
C VAL A 115 -17.41 2.44 -3.66
N ALA A 116 -16.86 3.52 -3.13
CA ALA A 116 -16.32 4.64 -3.90
C ALA A 116 -14.79 4.66 -3.83
N VAL A 117 -14.15 5.07 -4.92
CA VAL A 117 -12.71 5.37 -4.93
C VAL A 117 -12.48 6.70 -4.23
N VAL A 118 -11.44 6.77 -3.38
CA VAL A 118 -11.02 8.02 -2.76
C VAL A 118 -10.07 8.74 -3.72
N PRO A 119 -10.41 9.97 -4.16
CA PRO A 119 -9.67 10.76 -5.15
C PRO A 119 -8.46 11.45 -4.55
#